data_AF-A0A1I8G6D2-F1
#
_entry.id   AF-A0A1I8G6D2-F1
#
_cell.length_a   1.000
_cell.length_b   1.000
_cell.length_c   1.000
_cell.angle_alpha   90.00
_cell.angle_beta   90.00
_cell.angle_gamma   90.00
#
_symmetry.space_group_name_H-M   'P 1'
#
loop_
_entity.id
_entity.type
_entity.pdbx_description
1 polymer ?
#
loop_
_entity_poly.entity_id
_entity_poly.type
_entity_poly.pdbx_seq_one_letter_code
_entity_poly.pdbx_strand_id
1 'polypeptide(L)'
;VRRTNGLKNKPKLFVVQSCRNLDMDADQVQESRPDAVHYRNQQDCFYAYSVVEGYLSHRHPERGCLFAQALRDVLLDEDIDLREDEFTSLFPAVIHRVAIETNDKQIACTKSTLRKLLYFPPLPSCPSWVS
;
A
#
# COMPACT_ATOMS: atom_id res chain seq x y z
N VAL A 1 10.64 2.54 -12.65
CA VAL A 1 9.21 2.73 -13.02
C VAL A 1 9.14 3.32 -14.42
N ARG A 2 8.58 2.61 -15.41
CA ARG A 2 8.44 3.11 -16.79
C ARG A 2 7.58 4.38 -16.78
N ARG A 3 7.95 5.40 -17.59
CA ARG A 3 7.14 6.61 -17.78
C ARG A 3 5.84 6.22 -18.51
N THR A 4 4.72 6.25 -17.81
CA THR A 4 3.39 5.95 -18.36
C THR A 4 2.63 7.26 -18.59
N ASN A 5 2.76 7.83 -19.80
CA ASN A 5 2.11 9.11 -20.13
C ASN A 5 0.59 9.11 -19.92
N GLY A 6 -0.07 7.96 -20.08
CA GLY A 6 -1.52 7.80 -19.86
C GLY A 6 -1.98 7.85 -18.38
N LEU A 7 -1.04 7.80 -17.43
CA LEU A 7 -1.30 7.90 -15.98
C LEU A 7 -0.80 9.21 -15.38
N LYS A 8 -0.48 10.21 -16.21
CA LYS A 8 -0.15 11.55 -15.74
C LYS A 8 -1.35 12.13 -14.98
N ASN A 9 -1.09 12.71 -13.80
CA ASN A 9 -2.10 13.29 -12.91
C ASN A 9 -3.19 12.31 -12.41
N LYS A 10 -2.97 10.99 -12.54
CA LYS A 10 -3.84 9.96 -11.97
C LYS A 10 -3.15 9.30 -10.77
N PRO A 11 -3.88 8.99 -9.69
CA PRO A 11 -3.31 8.28 -8.54
C PRO A 11 -2.80 6.89 -8.97
N LYS A 12 -1.63 6.50 -8.45
CA LYS A 12 -0.95 5.24 -8.71
C LYS A 12 -0.73 4.53 -7.38
N LEU A 13 -1.52 3.51 -7.12
CA LEU A 13 -1.51 2.78 -5.86
C LEU A 13 -0.66 1.54 -5.98
N PHE A 14 0.27 1.34 -5.05
CA PHE A 14 1.13 0.18 -4.95
C PHE A 14 0.91 -0.48 -3.59
N VAL A 15 0.28 -1.65 -3.58
CA VAL A 15 0.13 -2.48 -2.38
C VAL A 15 1.14 -3.62 -2.50
N VAL A 16 2.11 -3.66 -1.60
CA VAL A 16 3.28 -4.52 -1.71
C VAL A 16 3.35 -5.46 -0.51
N GLN A 17 3.09 -6.74 -0.75
CA GLN A 17 3.31 -7.82 0.21
C GLN A 17 4.66 -8.48 -0.09
N SER A 18 5.70 -8.12 0.65
CA SER A 18 7.02 -8.75 0.55
C SER A 18 7.87 -8.44 1.78
N CYS A 19 8.83 -9.29 2.10
CA CYS A 19 9.93 -8.87 2.98
C CYS A 19 10.67 -7.67 2.37
N ARG A 20 11.30 -6.83 3.19
CA ARG A 20 11.98 -5.62 2.70
C ARG A 20 13.33 -5.43 3.37
N ASN A 21 14.38 -5.30 2.54
CA ASN A 21 15.74 -4.96 2.96
C ASN A 21 16.19 -5.74 4.21
N LEU A 22 16.01 -7.05 4.20
CA LEU A 22 16.66 -7.91 5.18
C LEU A 22 18.14 -7.89 4.80
N ASP A 23 18.99 -7.31 5.64
CA ASP A 23 20.44 -7.37 5.49
C ASP A 23 20.88 -8.84 5.64
N MET A 24 20.72 -9.62 4.57
CA MET A 24 21.05 -11.05 4.55
C MET A 24 22.48 -11.32 4.12
N ASP A 25 23.28 -10.29 3.78
CA ASP A 25 24.74 -10.39 3.68
C ASP A 25 25.37 -9.01 3.95
N ALA A 26 26.11 -8.89 5.05
CA ALA A 26 26.85 -7.70 5.44
C ALA A 26 28.04 -7.35 4.51
N ASP A 27 28.27 -8.11 3.44
CA ASP A 27 29.43 -7.99 2.55
C ASP A 27 29.13 -7.43 1.16
N GLN A 28 27.88 -7.03 0.86
CA GLN A 28 27.59 -6.23 -0.33
C GLN A 28 26.98 -4.89 0.04
N VAL A 29 27.83 -4.01 0.59
CA VAL A 29 27.60 -2.57 0.54
C VAL A 29 27.73 -2.12 -0.91
N GLN A 30 26.76 -2.47 -1.75
CA GLN A 30 26.55 -1.74 -2.99
C GLN A 30 25.77 -0.49 -2.63
N GLU A 31 26.50 0.64 -2.60
CA GLU A 31 25.97 1.99 -2.55
C GLU A 31 24.89 2.20 -3.62
N SER A 32 23.66 1.84 -3.28
CA SER A 32 22.48 2.39 -3.91
C SER A 32 21.47 2.62 -2.80
N ARG A 33 21.69 3.67 -2.00
CA ARG A 33 20.60 4.27 -1.21
C ARG A 33 19.50 4.67 -2.20
N PRO A 34 18.37 3.94 -2.31
CA PRO A 34 17.35 4.25 -3.31
C PRO A 34 16.48 5.44 -2.88
N ASP A 35 16.59 5.88 -1.64
CA ASP A 35 15.49 6.57 -0.96
C ASP A 35 15.35 8.05 -1.26
N ALA A 36 16.38 8.74 -1.78
CA ALA A 36 16.28 10.18 -2.01
C ALA A 36 16.13 10.57 -3.50
N VAL A 37 16.66 9.77 -4.42
CA VAL A 37 16.84 10.19 -5.83
C VAL A 37 15.72 9.68 -6.75
N HIS A 38 14.95 8.65 -6.37
CA HIS A 38 13.89 8.10 -7.22
C HIS A 38 12.48 8.65 -7.01
N TYR A 39 12.17 9.24 -5.85
CA TYR A 39 10.83 9.79 -5.59
C TYR A 39 10.55 11.11 -6.31
N ARG A 40 11.60 11.88 -6.66
CA ARG A 40 11.44 13.21 -7.29
C ARG A 40 10.67 13.18 -8.62
N ASN A 41 10.62 12.01 -9.28
CA ASN A 41 9.89 11.77 -10.53
C ASN A 41 8.59 10.96 -10.35
N GLN A 42 8.26 10.53 -9.12
CA GLN A 42 7.08 9.72 -8.81
C GLN A 42 5.98 10.62 -8.25
N GLN A 43 5.24 11.29 -9.13
CA GLN A 43 4.09 12.10 -8.73
C GLN A 43 2.82 11.27 -8.68
N ASP A 44 1.95 11.58 -7.73
CA ASP A 44 0.65 10.94 -7.54
C ASP A 44 0.75 9.44 -7.27
N CYS A 45 1.76 9.01 -6.49
CA CYS A 45 1.91 7.63 -6.06
C CYS A 45 1.59 7.47 -4.58
N PHE A 46 0.93 6.38 -4.23
CA PHE A 46 0.76 5.92 -2.85
C PHE A 46 1.29 4.50 -2.74
N TYR A 47 2.15 4.28 -1.76
CA TYR A 47 2.78 2.99 -1.48
C TYR A 47 2.30 2.50 -0.13
N ALA A 48 1.78 1.29 -0.08
CA ALA A 48 1.45 0.58 1.12
C ALA A 48 2.25 -0.73 1.15
N TYR A 49 3.16 -0.84 2.11
CA TYR A 49 4.02 -1.99 2.31
C TYR A 49 3.49 -2.81 3.48
N SER A 50 3.47 -4.13 3.32
CA SER A 50 3.09 -5.06 4.39
C SER A 50 4.01 -4.99 5.59
N VAL A 51 5.23 -4.49 5.41
CA VAL A 51 6.22 -4.36 6.46
C VAL A 51 7.13 -3.13 6.23
N VAL A 52 7.60 -2.52 7.31
CA VAL A 52 8.73 -1.57 7.31
C VAL A 52 10.02 -2.23 6.81
N GLU A 53 10.97 -1.41 6.35
CA GLU A 53 12.27 -1.89 5.89
C GLU A 53 13.07 -2.51 7.04
N GLY A 54 13.83 -3.58 6.76
CA GLY A 54 14.60 -4.33 7.77
C GLY A 54 13.84 -5.48 8.44
N TYR A 55 12.57 -5.69 8.10
CA TYR A 55 11.69 -6.65 8.77
C TYR A 55 11.13 -7.72 7.83
N LEU A 56 10.79 -8.86 8.42
CA LEU A 56 10.15 -9.97 7.74
C LEU A 56 8.66 -9.69 7.52
N SER A 57 8.19 -9.89 6.29
CA SER A 57 6.76 -9.92 6.00
C SER A 57 6.25 -11.35 6.10
N HIS A 58 5.50 -11.65 7.14
CA HIS A 58 5.07 -13.02 7.41
C HIS A 58 3.87 -13.41 6.54
N ARG A 59 3.84 -14.68 6.13
CA ARG A 59 2.65 -15.33 5.56
C ARG A 59 2.23 -16.42 6.53
N HIS A 60 1.09 -16.24 7.16
CA HIS A 60 0.56 -17.24 8.08
C HIS A 60 0.22 -18.51 7.27
N PRO A 61 0.64 -19.71 7.71
CA PRO A 61 0.45 -20.94 6.94
C PRO A 61 -1.03 -21.24 6.67
N GLU A 62 -1.89 -21.03 7.67
CA GLU A 62 -3.34 -21.27 7.55
C GLU A 62 -4.12 -20.01 7.14
N ARG A 63 -3.84 -18.88 7.81
CA ARG A 63 -4.57 -17.62 7.59
C ARG A 63 -4.08 -16.84 6.37
N GLY A 64 -2.97 -17.20 5.73
CA GLY A 64 -2.45 -16.48 4.56
C GLY A 64 -1.84 -15.12 4.89
N CYS A 65 -2.07 -14.11 4.03
CA CYS A 65 -1.40 -12.81 4.10
C CYS A 65 -2.18 -11.84 5.00
N LEU A 66 -1.79 -11.74 6.27
CA LEU A 66 -2.50 -10.92 7.28
C LEU A 66 -2.63 -9.44 6.89
N PHE A 67 -1.64 -8.86 6.22
CA PHE A 67 -1.73 -7.47 5.72
C PHE A 67 -2.82 -7.29 4.65
N ALA A 68 -2.93 -8.20 3.70
CA ALA A 68 -3.96 -8.12 2.66
C ALA A 68 -5.37 -8.34 3.26
N GLN A 69 -5.47 -9.18 4.29
CA GLN A 69 -6.72 -9.38 5.04
C GLN A 69 -7.10 -8.14 5.83
N ALA A 70 -6.18 -7.58 6.61
CA ALA A 70 -6.43 -6.35 7.35
C ALA A 70 -6.85 -5.19 6.42
N LEU A 71 -6.19 -5.06 5.25
CA LEU A 71 -6.57 -4.08 4.25
C LEU A 71 -7.99 -4.33 3.72
N ARG A 72 -8.30 -5.57 3.34
CA ARG A 72 -9.65 -5.94 2.87
C ARG A 72 -10.70 -5.61 3.93
N ASP A 73 -10.47 -6.03 5.16
CA ASP A 73 -11.47 -5.93 6.21
C ASP A 73 -11.76 -4.48 6.59
N VAL A 74 -10.75 -3.60 6.57
CA VAL A 74 -10.96 -2.15 6.76
C VAL A 74 -11.69 -1.53 5.56
N LEU A 75 -11.37 -1.92 4.33
CA LEU A 75 -12.01 -1.37 3.13
C LEU A 75 -13.46 -1.84 2.93
N LEU A 76 -13.84 -2.96 3.55
CA LEU A 76 -15.16 -3.56 3.47
C LEU A 76 -15.93 -3.46 4.80
N ASP A 77 -15.43 -2.67 5.74
CA ASP A 77 -16.15 -2.38 6.97
C ASP A 77 -17.43 -1.59 6.63
N GLU A 78 -18.54 -1.96 7.25
CA GLU A 78 -19.86 -1.37 6.97
C GLU A 78 -19.92 0.12 7.33
N ASP A 79 -19.07 0.57 8.26
CA ASP A 79 -18.97 1.96 8.68
C ASP A 79 -18.10 2.83 7.75
N ILE A 80 -17.48 2.23 6.72
CA ILE A 80 -16.60 2.93 5.77
C ILE A 80 -17.31 3.14 4.43
N ASP A 81 -17.41 4.40 4.00
CA ASP A 81 -17.83 4.77 2.65
C ASP A 81 -16.66 5.43 1.91
N LEU A 82 -15.99 4.68 1.02
CA LEU A 82 -14.85 5.19 0.24
C LEU A 82 -15.16 6.40 -0.66
N ARG A 83 -16.43 6.81 -0.78
CA ARG A 83 -16.83 8.06 -1.46
C ARG A 83 -16.62 9.28 -0.58
N GLU A 84 -16.83 9.13 0.72
CA GLU A 84 -16.81 10.20 1.71
C GLU A 84 -15.58 10.11 2.63
N ASP A 85 -15.05 8.91 2.82
CA ASP A 85 -13.85 8.61 3.60
C ASP A 85 -12.60 8.65 2.73
N GLU A 86 -11.60 9.41 3.18
CA GLU A 86 -10.35 9.57 2.46
C GLU A 86 -9.51 8.30 2.55
N PHE A 87 -9.14 7.72 1.41
CA PHE A 87 -8.53 6.39 1.34
C PHE A 87 -7.26 6.23 2.19
N THR A 88 -6.39 7.24 2.23
CA THR A 88 -5.14 7.14 2.99
C THR A 88 -5.36 7.21 4.51
N SER A 89 -6.44 7.86 4.95
CA SER A 89 -6.85 7.94 6.35
C SER A 89 -7.28 6.59 6.95
N LEU A 90 -7.53 5.59 6.11
CA LEU A 90 -7.89 4.22 6.55
C LEU A 90 -6.66 3.40 6.96
N PHE A 91 -5.47 3.75 6.49
CA PHE A 91 -4.26 2.96 6.71
C PHE A 91 -3.77 2.88 8.17
N PRO A 92 -3.95 3.89 9.05
CA PRO A 92 -3.70 3.73 10.47
C PRO A 92 -4.44 2.53 11.09
N ALA A 93 -5.70 2.30 10.72
CA ALA A 93 -6.47 1.15 11.18
C ALA A 93 -5.90 -0.17 10.64
N VAL A 94 -5.52 -0.19 9.35
CA VAL A 94 -4.85 -1.35 8.73
C VAL A 94 -3.53 -1.69 9.45
N ILE A 95 -2.68 -0.68 9.70
CA ILE A 95 -1.39 -0.85 10.37
C ILE A 95 -1.59 -1.40 11.78
N HIS A 96 -2.52 -0.81 12.54
CA HIS A 96 -2.83 -1.23 13.90
C HIS A 96 -3.33 -2.68 13.94
N ARG A 97 -4.21 -3.06 13.01
CA ARG A 97 -4.73 -4.43 12.93
C ARG A 97 -3.65 -5.45 12.61
N VAL A 98 -2.74 -5.16 11.67
CA VAL A 98 -1.59 -6.04 11.38
C VAL A 98 -0.69 -6.19 12.59
N ALA A 99 -0.40 -5.11 13.31
CA ALA A 99 0.42 -5.14 14.51
C ALA A 99 -0.22 -6.06 15.58
N ILE A 100 -1.51 -5.90 15.86
CA ILE A 100 -2.25 -6.77 16.80
C ILE A 100 -2.24 -8.24 16.35
N GLU A 101 -2.63 -8.51 15.10
CA GLU A 101 -2.77 -9.89 14.61
C GLU A 101 -1.43 -10.63 14.52
N THR A 102 -0.33 -9.90 14.44
CA THR A 102 1.03 -10.46 14.44
C THR A 102 1.73 -10.35 15.79
N ASN A 103 1.08 -9.78 16.81
CA ASN A 103 1.68 -9.48 18.11
C ASN A 103 2.99 -8.68 17.95
N ASP A 104 2.89 -7.56 17.24
CA ASP A 104 3.93 -6.59 16.88
C ASP A 104 5.11 -7.15 16.06
N LYS A 105 5.01 -8.39 15.57
CA LYS A 105 6.04 -8.99 14.71
C LYS A 105 6.07 -8.39 13.31
N GLN A 106 5.00 -7.74 12.87
CA GLN A 106 4.90 -7.09 11.57
C GLN A 106 4.26 -5.71 11.73
N ILE A 107 4.98 -4.67 11.27
CA ILE A 107 4.48 -3.30 11.25
C ILE A 107 4.40 -2.86 9.79
N ALA A 108 3.18 -2.72 9.27
CA ALA A 108 2.95 -2.19 7.93
C ALA A 108 3.28 -0.69 7.85
N CYS A 109 3.58 -0.17 6.66
CA CYS A 109 3.89 1.24 6.49
C CYS A 109 3.42 1.80 5.16
N THR A 110 3.22 3.12 5.12
CA THR A 110 2.82 3.85 3.92
C THR A 110 3.83 4.92 3.55
N LYS A 111 3.97 5.21 2.25
CA LYS A 111 4.69 6.38 1.72
C LYS A 111 3.79 7.02 0.66
N SER A 112 3.58 8.34 0.72
CA SER A 112 2.70 9.05 -0.21
C SER A 112 3.41 10.20 -0.92
N THR A 113 3.11 10.33 -2.20
CA THR A 113 3.41 11.47 -3.07
C THR A 113 2.13 11.98 -3.76
N LEU A 114 0.97 11.56 -3.25
CA LEU A 114 -0.33 12.09 -3.66
C LEU A 114 -0.36 13.58 -3.38
N ARG A 115 -0.92 14.35 -4.33
CA ARG A 115 -1.05 15.81 -4.23
C ARG A 115 -2.47 16.26 -3.90
N LYS A 116 -3.39 15.30 -3.81
CA LYS A 116 -4.82 15.48 -3.54
C LYS A 116 -5.29 14.34 -2.66
N LEU A 117 -6.35 14.60 -1.89
CA LEU A 117 -7.09 13.56 -1.19
C LEU A 117 -7.66 12.56 -2.21
N LEU A 118 -7.68 11.29 -1.83
CA LEU A 118 -8.11 10.20 -2.70
C LEU A 118 -9.42 9.59 -2.19
N TYR A 119 -10.45 9.64 -3.04
CA TYR A 119 -11.75 9.03 -2.82
C TYR A 119 -12.08 8.09 -3.99
N PHE A 120 -12.91 7.08 -3.76
CA PHE A 120 -13.36 6.12 -4.76
C PHE A 120 -14.83 6.37 -5.12
N PRO A 121 -15.11 7.08 -6.22
CA PRO A 121 -16.48 7.26 -6.67
C PRO A 121 -17.09 5.93 -7.13
N PRO A 122 -18.43 5.81 -7.17
CA PRO A 122 -19.08 4.64 -7.72
C PRO A 122 -18.59 4.38 -9.14
N LEU A 123 -18.46 3.10 -9.51
CA LEU A 123 -18.21 2.73 -10.89
C LEU A 123 -19.32 3.34 -11.76
N PRO A 124 -18.99 3.97 -12.91
CA PRO A 124 -20.02 4.40 -13.83
C PRO A 124 -20.92 3.20 -14.14
N SER A 125 -22.24 3.42 -14.08
CA SER A 125 -23.21 2.39 -14.46
C SER A 125 -22.82 1.83 -15.82
N CYS A 126 -22.91 0.50 -15.96
CA CYS A 126 -22.61 -0.17 -17.22
C CYS A 126 -23.35 0.57 -18.36
N PRO A 127 -22.68 0.99 -19.45
CA PRO A 127 -23.35 1.66 -20.56
C PRO A 127 -24.49 0.77 -21.07
N SER A 128 -25.65 1.36 -21.32
CA SER A 128 -26.90 0.69 -21.75
C SER A 128 -26.81 -0.08 -23.08
N TRP A 129 -25.62 -0.15 -23.69
CA TRP A 129 -25.34 -0.85 -24.95
C TRP A 129 -24.73 -2.24 -24.73
N VAL A 130 -24.56 -2.65 -23.46
CA VAL A 130 -24.28 -4.02 -23.06
C VAL A 130 -25.61 -4.64 -22.59
N SER A 131 -26.50 -4.93 -23.53
CA SER A 131 -27.75 -5.69 -23.33
C SER A 131 -28.14 -6.35 -24.64
#